data_AF-A0A1Z2L5Q6-F1
#
_entry.id   AF-A0A1Z2L5Q6-F1
#
_cell.length_a   1.000
_cell.length_b   1.000
_cell.length_c   1.000
_cell.angle_alpha   90.00
_cell.angle_beta   90.00
_cell.angle_gamma   90.00
#
_symmetry.space_group_name_H-M   'P 1'
#
loop_
_entity.id
_entity.type
_entity.pdbx_description
1 polymer ?
#
loop_
_entity_poly.entity_id
_entity_poly.type
_entity_poly.pdbx_seq_one_letter_code
_entity_poly.pdbx_strand_id
1 'polypeptide(L)' 'MTLVVRDGTSFVPSPTTVLRRGDELLVVATDPVRDATEKRLRAVGEGGKLAGWLGSTGTIKRK' A
#
# COMPACT_ATOMS: atom_id res chain seq x y z
N MET A 1 9.21 5.73 -4.89
CA MET A 1 9.08 4.88 -6.11
C MET A 1 8.47 3.55 -5.70
N THR A 2 7.72 2.88 -6.58
CA THR A 2 7.09 1.59 -6.27
C THR A 2 7.31 0.58 -7.40
N LEU A 3 7.44 -0.70 -7.05
CA LEU A 3 7.53 -1.83 -7.97
C LEU A 3 6.48 -2.87 -7.58
N VAL A 4 5.78 -3.42 -8.57
CA VAL A 4 4.83 -4.51 -8.39
C VAL A 4 5.44 -5.79 -8.96
N VAL A 5 5.36 -6.90 -8.22
CA VAL A 5 5.66 -8.24 -8.71
C VAL A 5 4.35 -9.02 -8.79
N ARG A 6 4.04 -9.55 -9.97
CA ARG A 6 2.86 -10.37 -10.24
C ARG A 6 3.26 -11.55 -11.10
N ASP A 7 2.90 -12.75 -10.67
CA ASP A 7 3.19 -14.00 -11.40
C ASP A 7 4.68 -14.12 -11.78
N GLY A 8 5.57 -13.72 -10.86
CA GLY A 8 7.02 -13.72 -11.06
C GLY A 8 7.57 -12.60 -11.97
N THR A 9 6.71 -11.74 -12.50
CA THR A 9 7.11 -10.61 -13.38
C THR A 9 7.03 -9.29 -12.62
N SER A 10 8.08 -8.47 -12.73
CA SER A 10 8.14 -7.16 -12.10
C SER A 10 7.81 -6.03 -13.07
N PHE A 11 7.08 -5.02 -12.60
CA PHE A 11 6.74 -3.83 -13.40
C PHE A 11 6.51 -2.59 -12.53
N VAL A 12 6.75 -1.42 -13.10
CA VAL A 12 6.44 -0.14 -12.47
C VAL A 12 4.96 0.16 -12.67
N PRO A 13 4.18 0.41 -11.60
CA PRO A 13 2.77 0.69 -11.73
C PRO A 13 2.53 2.07 -12.35
N SER A 14 1.59 2.15 -13.30
CA SER A 14 0.99 3.41 -13.73
C SER A 14 0.02 3.96 -12.67
N PRO A 15 -0.35 5.25 -12.72
CA PRO A 15 -1.33 5.84 -11.78
C PRO A 15 -2.69 5.13 -11.73
N THR A 16 -3.05 4.40 -12.78
CA THR A 16 -4.30 3.65 -12.90
C THR A 16 -4.13 2.14 -12.73
N THR A 17 -2.92 1.69 -12.37
CA THR A 17 -2.65 0.27 -12.15
C THR A 17 -3.43 -0.25 -10.95
N VAL A 18 -4.32 -1.20 -11.21
CA VAL A 18 -5.11 -1.87 -10.16
C VAL A 18 -4.26 -2.96 -9.51
N LEU A 19 -4.13 -2.87 -8.18
CA LEU A 19 -3.53 -3.89 -7.34
C LEU A 19 -4.47 -5.08 -7.20
N ARG A 20 -3.92 -6.29 -7.30
CA ARG A 20 -4.64 -7.55 -7.22
C ARG A 20 -4.16 -8.35 -6.03
N ARG A 21 -5.02 -9.25 -5.53
CA ARG A 21 -4.60 -10.24 -4.53
C ARG A 21 -3.50 -11.11 -5.14
N GLY A 22 -2.40 -11.30 -4.41
CA GLY A 22 -1.22 -12.02 -4.89
C GLY A 22 -0.14 -11.12 -5.49
N ASP A 23 -0.39 -9.81 -5.63
CA ASP A 23 0.68 -8.86 -5.93
C ASP A 23 1.61 -8.71 -4.72
N GLU A 24 2.91 -8.71 -4.98
CA GLU A 24 3.92 -8.27 -4.04
C GLU A 24 4.38 -6.85 -4.38
N LEU A 25 4.49 -5.99 -3.37
CA LEU A 25 4.79 -4.57 -3.54
C LEU A 25 6.09 -4.22 -2.85
N LEU A 26 7.06 -3.69 -3.61
CA LEU A 26 8.24 -3.04 -3.06
C LEU A 26 8.05 -1.53 -3.12
N VAL A 27 7.97 -0.91 -1.95
CA VAL A 27 7.77 0.54 -1.80
C VAL A 27 9.04 1.17 -1.24
N VAL A 28 9.63 2.07 -2.01
CA VAL A 28 10.77 2.88 -1.58
C VAL A 28 10.26 4.26 -1.19
N ALA A 29 10.39 4.58 0.09
CA ALA A 29 9.98 5.82 0.73
C ALA A 29 11.18 6.44 1.47
N THR A 30 11.23 7.76 1.57
CA THR A 30 12.22 8.43 2.44
C THR A 30 11.83 8.28 3.90
N ASP A 31 12.82 8.28 4.80
CA ASP A 31 12.61 8.04 6.23
C ASP A 31 11.45 8.84 6.86
N PRO A 32 11.30 10.16 6.62
CA PRO A 32 10.24 10.93 7.26
C PRO A 32 8.82 10.52 6.86
N VAL A 33 8.65 9.87 5.70
CA VAL A 33 7.33 9.49 5.17
C VAL A 33 7.06 7.99 5.26
N ARG A 34 8.00 7.21 5.79
CA ARG A 34 7.91 5.74 5.88
C ARG A 34 6.65 5.30 6.65
N ASP A 35 6.44 5.83 7.85
CA ASP A 35 5.34 5.42 8.72
C ASP A 35 3.97 5.86 8.18
N ALA A 36 3.91 7.07 7.62
CA ALA A 36 2.70 7.57 6.96
C ALA A 36 2.34 6.71 5.74
N THR A 37 3.35 6.30 4.97
CA THR A 37 3.18 5.41 3.81
C THR A 37 2.67 4.04 4.23
N GLU A 38 3.28 3.42 5.25
CA GLU A 38 2.83 2.13 5.76
C GLU A 38 1.37 2.18 6.26
N LYS A 39 1.04 3.18 7.06
CA LYS A 39 -0.31 3.37 7.60
C LYS A 39 -1.34 3.53 6.48
N ARG A 40 -1.01 4.29 5.44
CA ARG A 40 -1.88 4.48 4.27
C ARG A 40 -2.08 3.16 3.51
N LEU A 41 -1.02 2.41 3.25
CA LEU A 41 -1.10 1.13 2.55
C LEU A 41 -1.94 0.11 3.32
N ARG A 42 -1.76 0.03 4.64
CA ARG A 42 -2.57 -0.84 5.51
C ARG A 42 -4.04 -0.45 5.48
N ALA A 43 -4.34 0.84 5.60
CA ALA A 43 -5.71 1.34 5.50
C ALA A 43 -6.35 0.96 4.16
N VAL A 44 -5.66 1.15 3.02
CA VAL A 44 -6.18 0.74 1.69
C VAL A 44 -6.36 -0.77 1.59
N GLY A 45 -5.44 -1.57 2.14
CA GLY A 45 -5.55 -3.02 2.13
C GLY A 45 -6.79 -3.52 2.89
N GLU A 46 -7.13 -2.88 4.02
CA GLU A 46 -8.28 -3.24 4.86
C GLU A 46 -9.60 -2.64 4.36
N GLY A 47 -9.60 -1.36 3.96
CA GLY A 47 -10.81 -0.59 3.63
C GLY A 47 -11.00 -0.28 2.14
N GLY A 48 -10.14 -0.80 1.27
CA GLY A 48 -10.17 -0.55 -0.17
C GLY A 48 -9.92 0.92 -0.54
N LYS A 49 -10.38 1.32 -1.73
CA LYS A 49 -10.18 2.67 -2.29
C LYS A 49 -10.72 3.78 -1.38
N LEU A 50 -11.69 3.47 -0.51
CA LEU A 50 -12.38 4.41 0.38
C LEU A 50 -11.80 4.45 1.80
N ALA A 51 -10.67 3.78 2.06
CA ALA A 51 -10.05 3.75 3.39
C ALA A 51 -9.74 5.13 3.99
N GLY A 52 -9.53 6.16 3.15
CA GLY A 52 -9.35 7.54 3.59
C GLY A 52 -10.64 8.30 3.90
N TRP A 53 -11.79 7.78 3.46
CA TRP A 53 -13.12 8.38 3.65
C TRP A 53 -13.89 7.74 4.83
N LEU A 54 -13.69 6.45 5.07
CA LEU A 54 -14.35 5.70 6.15
C LEU A 54 -13.62 5.78 7.50
N GLY A 55 -12.55 6.58 7.61
CA GLY A 55 -11.84 6.79 8.88
C GLY A 55 -11.07 5.57 9.39
N SER A 56 -10.76 4.58 8.55
CA SER A 56 -9.95 3.41 8.92
C SER A 56 -8.50 3.82 9.14
N THR A 57 -8.29 4.45 10.29
CA THR A 57 -7.00 4.81 10.83
C THR A 57 -6.46 3.54 11.45
N GLY A 58 -5.80 2.70 10.64
CA GLY A 58 -5.19 1.44 11.08
C GLY A 58 -4.41 1.65 12.38
N THR A 59 -5.04 1.26 13.49
CA THR A 59 -4.50 1.43 14.84
C THR A 59 -3.77 0.15 15.14
N ILE A 60 -2.47 0.12 14.87
CA ILE A 60 -1.63 -0.99 15.32
C ILE A 60 -1.40 -0.79 16.82
N LYS A 61 -2.35 -1.25 17.64
CA LYS A 61 -2.08 -1.52 19.06
C LYS A 61 -1.24 -2.79 19.09
N ARG A 62 0.08 -2.68 19.35
CA ARG A 62 0.83 -3.80 19.94
C ARG A 62 0.89 -3.59 21.45
N LYS A 63 0.53 -4.65 22.16
CA LYS A 63 0.76 -4.85 23.60
C LYS A 63 2.19 -5.37 23.79
#